data_AF-A0A8C4YNR3-F1
#
_entry.id   AF-A0A8C4YNR3-F1
#
_cell.length_a   1.000
_cell.length_b   1.000
_cell.length_c   1.000
_cell.angle_alpha   90.00
_cell.angle_beta   90.00
_cell.angle_gamma   90.00
#
_symmetry.space_group_name_H-M   'P 1'
#
loop_
_entity.id
_entity.type
_entity.pdbx_description
1 polymer ?
#
loop_
_entity_poly.entity_id
_entity_poly.type
_entity_poly.pdbx_seq_one_letter_code
_entity_poly.pdbx_strand_id
1 'polypeptide(L)'
;GQVCLTRPVPLVPPAGCLECVKRQLFRVGDDWYFLFFLGVIMALISFAMDFTVSRVSNAHKWLYQELGDHLLLKYLSWTMYPIALSAFSTGFSQSITPHSGGSGIPELKTILTGVMLEEYLAIKNFGAKVVGLTCTLACGSTIFLGKVGPFVHLSSMIAAYLGKIRTSVVGEYEVSKPIYSSLVALLLASITFPPSLGHFMASRLSMKEHLTSLFDNQTWGLLSQNASLARPPQVDPENLWIEWWEPSITIYGSLALFLVMKFWMLILATTMPMPAGYFMPLFVYGAAIGRLVGEVVAFLFPHGIQLEGVVNTITPGGYALAGAAAFSGSVTHTLSTALLAFEVTGQITHILPVILAVLVANAIAQKFQPSFYDGTIIVKKLPYLPRIRSRHIGALPFALADPRPFHPQLLQRDHLPVHEHPLCSPGQGRQL
;
A
#
# COMPACT_ATOMS: atom_id res chain seq x y z
N GLY A 1 -58.31 -70.65 2.79
CA GLY A 1 -57.72 -70.58 1.43
C GLY A 1 -56.81 -69.36 1.33
N GLN A 2 -55.94 -69.34 0.32
CA GLN A 2 -55.05 -68.23 -0.10
C GLN A 2 -54.42 -67.36 1.01
N VAL A 3 -53.15 -67.63 1.32
CA VAL A 3 -52.27 -66.67 2.00
C VAL A 3 -51.86 -65.59 1.00
N CYS A 4 -52.06 -64.32 1.34
CA CYS A 4 -51.71 -63.19 0.46
C CYS A 4 -50.23 -62.80 0.65
N LEU A 5 -49.40 -63.05 -0.36
CA LEU A 5 -47.97 -62.69 -0.36
C LEU A 5 -47.79 -61.16 -0.51
N THR A 6 -47.44 -60.48 0.57
CA THR A 6 -46.92 -59.11 0.52
C THR A 6 -45.54 -59.10 -0.15
N ARG A 7 -45.46 -58.55 -1.36
CA ARG A 7 -44.17 -58.31 -2.03
C ARG A 7 -43.34 -57.29 -1.23
N PRO A 8 -42.00 -57.43 -1.14
CA PRO A 8 -41.15 -56.40 -0.58
C PRO A 8 -41.20 -55.14 -1.46
N VAL A 9 -41.37 -53.98 -0.84
CA VAL A 9 -41.16 -52.68 -1.50
C VAL A 9 -39.66 -52.49 -1.70
N PRO A 10 -39.17 -52.14 -2.90
CA PRO A 10 -37.75 -51.87 -3.08
C PRO A 10 -37.36 -50.59 -2.31
N LEU A 11 -36.32 -50.66 -1.48
CA LEU A 11 -35.72 -49.45 -0.91
C LEU A 11 -35.09 -48.62 -2.04
N VAL A 12 -35.78 -47.56 -2.43
CA VAL A 12 -35.17 -46.47 -3.21
C VAL A 12 -34.31 -45.65 -2.23
N PRO A 13 -32.98 -45.59 -2.40
CA PRO A 13 -32.15 -44.75 -1.54
C PRO A 13 -32.49 -43.26 -1.75
N PRO A 14 -32.35 -42.40 -0.73
CA PRO A 14 -32.74 -41.00 -0.82
C PRO A 14 -31.78 -40.22 -1.73
N ALA A 15 -32.04 -40.24 -3.04
CA ALA A 15 -31.23 -39.56 -4.07
C ALA A 15 -30.99 -38.09 -3.73
N GLY A 16 -32.03 -37.38 -3.26
CA GLY A 16 -31.94 -35.99 -2.82
C GLY A 16 -31.00 -35.75 -1.64
N CYS A 17 -30.68 -36.75 -0.81
CA CYS A 17 -29.69 -36.63 0.25
C CYS A 17 -28.26 -36.64 -0.33
N LEU A 18 -27.95 -37.61 -1.20
CA LEU A 18 -26.66 -37.66 -1.88
C LEU A 18 -26.46 -36.44 -2.80
N GLU A 19 -27.51 -35.99 -3.49
CA GLU A 19 -27.46 -34.76 -4.29
C GLU A 19 -27.32 -33.49 -3.44
N CYS A 20 -27.94 -33.43 -2.25
CA CYS A 20 -27.75 -32.29 -1.33
C CYS A 20 -26.32 -32.25 -0.78
N VAL A 21 -25.79 -33.39 -0.30
CA VAL A 21 -24.39 -33.50 0.15
C VAL A 21 -23.43 -33.18 -1.00
N LYS A 22 -23.66 -33.72 -2.20
CA LYS A 22 -22.88 -33.40 -3.40
C LYS A 22 -22.94 -31.90 -3.72
N ARG A 23 -24.14 -31.28 -3.71
CA ARG A 23 -24.33 -29.85 -3.98
C ARG A 23 -23.67 -28.96 -2.92
N GLN A 24 -23.67 -29.35 -1.64
CA GLN A 24 -22.93 -28.63 -0.60
C GLN A 24 -21.41 -28.83 -0.74
N LEU A 25 -20.95 -30.05 -1.03
CA LEU A 25 -19.53 -30.36 -1.21
C LEU A 25 -18.92 -29.62 -2.41
N PHE A 26 -19.64 -29.56 -3.54
CA PHE A 26 -19.27 -28.72 -4.68
C PHE A 26 -19.26 -27.25 -4.27
N ARG A 27 -20.33 -26.71 -3.69
CA ARG A 27 -20.41 -25.29 -3.32
C ARG A 27 -19.31 -24.85 -2.35
N VAL A 28 -18.95 -25.68 -1.37
CA VAL A 28 -17.83 -25.42 -0.46
C VAL A 28 -16.49 -25.57 -1.20
N GLY A 29 -16.32 -26.61 -2.01
CA GLY A 29 -15.13 -26.82 -2.82
C GLY A 29 -14.84 -25.67 -3.79
N ASP A 30 -15.87 -25.15 -4.47
CA ASP A 30 -15.78 -24.04 -5.43
C ASP A 30 -15.18 -22.79 -4.78
N ASP A 31 -15.58 -22.45 -3.56
CA ASP A 31 -15.02 -21.31 -2.82
C ASP A 31 -13.55 -21.56 -2.36
N TRP A 32 -13.17 -22.81 -2.04
CA TRP A 32 -11.76 -23.16 -1.78
C TRP A 32 -10.90 -23.12 -3.05
N TYR A 33 -11.41 -23.61 -4.18
CA TYR A 33 -10.72 -23.52 -5.48
C TYR A 33 -10.56 -22.06 -5.92
N PHE A 34 -11.58 -21.22 -5.72
CA PHE A 34 -11.50 -19.77 -5.95
C PHE A 34 -10.35 -19.12 -5.15
N LEU A 35 -10.24 -19.41 -3.85
CA LEU A 35 -9.17 -18.89 -3.00
C LEU A 35 -7.79 -19.42 -3.41
N PHE A 36 -7.69 -20.69 -3.79
CA PHE A 36 -6.45 -21.29 -4.30
C PHE A 36 -5.98 -20.61 -5.59
N PHE A 37 -6.84 -20.46 -6.59
CA PHE A 37 -6.47 -19.81 -7.85
C PHE A 37 -6.13 -18.33 -7.66
N LEU A 38 -6.86 -17.60 -6.81
CA LEU A 38 -6.51 -16.23 -6.41
C LEU A 38 -5.09 -16.17 -5.80
N GLY A 39 -4.76 -17.07 -4.88
CA GLY A 39 -3.44 -17.16 -4.26
C GLY A 39 -2.32 -17.45 -5.25
N VAL A 40 -2.51 -18.43 -6.14
CA VAL A 40 -1.53 -18.81 -7.18
C VAL A 40 -1.29 -17.66 -8.16
N ILE A 41 -2.36 -17.00 -8.63
CA ILE A 41 -2.24 -15.85 -9.54
C ILE A 41 -1.47 -14.72 -8.86
N MET A 42 -1.79 -14.36 -7.62
CA MET A 42 -1.06 -13.31 -6.88
C MET A 42 0.42 -13.67 -6.66
N ALA A 43 0.73 -14.92 -6.33
CA ALA A 43 2.12 -15.37 -6.15
C ALA A 43 2.94 -15.22 -7.44
N LEU A 44 2.39 -15.65 -8.58
CA LEU A 44 3.03 -15.51 -9.90
C LEU A 44 3.25 -14.04 -10.27
N ILE A 45 2.28 -13.16 -9.99
CA ILE A 45 2.42 -11.71 -10.22
C ILE A 45 3.54 -11.11 -9.36
N SER A 46 3.63 -11.45 -8.07
CA SER A 46 4.73 -10.96 -7.23
C SER A 46 6.07 -11.43 -7.76
N PHE A 47 6.21 -12.73 -8.08
CA PHE A 47 7.46 -13.28 -8.58
C PHE A 47 7.92 -12.61 -9.87
N ALA A 48 7.02 -12.45 -10.85
CA ALA A 48 7.34 -11.79 -12.13
C ALA A 48 7.70 -10.30 -11.94
N MET A 49 6.98 -9.59 -11.05
CA MET A 49 7.24 -8.20 -10.73
C MET A 49 8.58 -8.02 -10.01
N ASP A 50 8.85 -8.80 -8.97
CA ASP A 50 10.09 -8.75 -8.19
C ASP A 50 11.31 -9.15 -9.05
N PHE A 51 11.16 -10.15 -9.92
CA PHE A 51 12.19 -10.55 -10.89
C PHE A 51 12.49 -9.41 -11.88
N THR A 52 11.47 -8.79 -12.47
CA THR A 52 11.64 -7.68 -13.41
C THR A 52 12.28 -6.47 -12.73
N VAL A 53 11.80 -6.08 -11.54
CA VAL A 53 12.39 -4.99 -10.74
C VAL A 53 13.86 -5.27 -10.41
N SER A 54 14.19 -6.50 -10.01
CA SER A 54 15.58 -6.92 -9.75
C SER A 54 16.46 -6.81 -11.00
N ARG A 55 15.98 -7.31 -12.16
CA ARG A 55 16.73 -7.24 -13.42
C ARG A 55 16.97 -5.80 -13.88
N VAL A 56 15.95 -4.94 -13.84
CA VAL A 56 16.09 -3.52 -14.25
C VAL A 56 16.95 -2.74 -13.27
N SER A 57 16.77 -2.95 -11.96
CA SER A 57 17.61 -2.30 -10.93
C SER A 57 19.08 -2.72 -11.03
N ASN A 58 19.37 -3.98 -11.36
CA ASN A 58 20.74 -4.47 -11.54
C ASN A 58 21.35 -3.95 -12.84
N ALA A 59 20.58 -3.86 -13.92
CA ALA A 59 21.03 -3.21 -15.16
C ALA A 59 21.35 -1.71 -14.96
N HIS A 60 20.57 -1.00 -14.13
CA HIS A 60 20.87 0.38 -13.75
C HIS A 60 22.13 0.48 -12.87
N LYS A 61 22.28 -0.40 -11.86
CA LYS A 61 23.50 -0.48 -11.04
C LYS A 61 24.76 -0.76 -11.88
N TRP A 62 24.64 -1.61 -12.90
CA TRP A 62 25.73 -1.92 -13.85
C TRP A 62 26.07 -0.72 -14.73
N LEU A 63 25.06 -0.10 -15.37
CA LEU A 63 25.26 1.10 -16.19
C LEU A 63 25.94 2.24 -15.41
N TYR A 64 25.58 2.44 -14.13
CA TYR A 64 26.23 3.43 -13.27
C TYR A 64 27.73 3.16 -13.01
N GLN A 65 28.17 1.91 -13.12
CA GLN A 65 29.58 1.50 -12.95
C GLN A 65 30.38 1.71 -14.24
N GLU A 66 29.87 1.22 -15.38
CA GLU A 66 30.54 1.33 -16.70
C GLU A 66 30.75 2.78 -17.17
N LEU A 67 30.01 3.75 -16.61
CA LEU A 67 30.12 5.18 -16.95
C LEU A 67 31.43 5.84 -16.47
N GLY A 68 32.32 5.11 -15.80
CA GLY A 68 33.65 5.60 -15.38
C GLY A 68 33.57 6.86 -14.51
N ASP A 69 34.62 7.69 -14.49
CA ASP A 69 34.67 8.88 -13.62
C ASP A 69 34.01 10.13 -14.21
N HIS A 70 33.22 9.98 -15.27
CA HIS A 70 32.48 11.07 -15.89
C HIS A 70 31.26 11.49 -15.04
N LEU A 71 31.51 12.36 -14.05
CA LEU A 71 30.52 12.84 -13.07
C LEU A 71 29.19 13.30 -13.69
N LEU A 72 29.22 14.06 -14.79
CA LEU A 72 28.02 14.49 -15.51
C LEU A 72 27.21 13.31 -16.06
N LEU A 73 27.89 12.29 -16.58
CA LEU A 73 27.28 11.11 -17.20
C LEU A 73 26.68 10.18 -16.12
N LYS A 74 27.35 10.06 -14.96
CA LYS A 74 26.80 9.44 -13.74
C LYS A 74 25.60 10.21 -13.17
N TYR A 75 25.60 11.54 -13.21
CA TYR A 75 24.44 12.37 -12.81
C TYR A 75 23.24 12.16 -13.74
N LEU A 76 23.46 12.22 -15.04
CA LEU A 76 22.41 12.01 -16.04
C LEU A 76 21.83 10.60 -15.97
N SER A 77 22.64 9.55 -15.81
CA SER A 77 22.11 8.19 -15.67
C SER A 77 21.29 8.00 -14.40
N TRP A 78 21.74 8.54 -13.26
CA TRP A 78 21.02 8.44 -11.98
C TRP A 78 19.72 9.25 -11.96
N THR A 79 19.66 10.40 -12.64
CA THR A 79 18.44 11.24 -12.66
C THR A 79 17.45 10.87 -13.76
N MET A 80 17.92 10.59 -14.98
CA MET A 80 17.03 10.28 -16.11
C MET A 80 16.31 8.93 -15.94
N TYR A 81 16.96 7.93 -15.33
CA TYR A 81 16.37 6.61 -15.08
C TYR A 81 15.04 6.66 -14.27
N PRO A 82 14.99 7.21 -13.04
CA PRO A 82 13.76 7.31 -12.27
C PRO A 82 12.78 8.33 -12.86
N ILE A 83 13.23 9.39 -13.53
CA ILE A 83 12.33 10.34 -14.21
C ILE A 83 11.58 9.65 -15.35
N ALA A 84 12.27 8.91 -16.22
CA ALA A 84 11.64 8.19 -17.33
C ALA A 84 10.65 7.13 -16.84
N LEU A 85 11.04 6.32 -15.84
CA LEU A 85 10.17 5.28 -15.28
C LEU A 85 8.97 5.84 -14.51
N SER A 86 9.11 6.94 -13.77
CA SER A 86 8.00 7.57 -13.05
C SER A 86 7.04 8.32 -13.98
N ALA A 87 7.56 8.98 -15.03
CA ALA A 87 6.76 9.58 -16.08
C ALA A 87 5.95 8.51 -16.84
N PHE A 88 6.60 7.40 -17.24
CA PHE A 88 5.93 6.27 -17.88
C PHE A 88 4.89 5.61 -16.96
N SER A 89 5.23 5.34 -15.69
CA SER A 89 4.30 4.82 -14.68
C SER A 89 3.05 5.68 -14.54
N THR A 90 3.23 7.01 -14.46
CA THR A 90 2.11 7.96 -14.35
C THR A 90 1.29 7.99 -15.64
N GLY A 91 1.95 8.17 -16.79
CA GLY A 91 1.29 8.28 -18.09
C GLY A 91 0.46 7.05 -18.43
N PHE A 92 1.04 5.85 -18.29
CA PHE A 92 0.35 4.59 -18.56
C PHE A 92 -0.78 4.28 -17.57
N SER A 93 -0.62 4.70 -16.29
CA SER A 93 -1.72 4.59 -15.32
C SER A 93 -2.89 5.50 -15.69
N GLN A 94 -2.61 6.77 -16.02
CA GLN A 94 -3.62 7.78 -16.32
C GLN A 94 -4.28 7.63 -17.70
N SER A 95 -3.59 7.03 -18.68
CA SER A 95 -4.17 6.75 -20.01
C SER A 95 -5.23 5.65 -19.99
N ILE A 96 -5.32 4.87 -18.91
CA ILE A 96 -6.31 3.79 -18.74
C ILE A 96 -7.39 4.19 -17.72
N THR A 97 -7.03 4.83 -16.60
CA THR A 97 -8.00 5.55 -15.75
C THR A 97 -7.31 6.53 -14.78
N PRO A 98 -7.89 7.72 -14.52
CA PRO A 98 -7.41 8.60 -13.46
C PRO A 98 -7.47 7.95 -12.06
N HIS A 99 -8.33 6.95 -11.85
CA HIS A 99 -8.53 6.29 -10.55
C HIS A 99 -7.54 5.15 -10.25
N SER A 100 -6.61 4.83 -11.17
CA SER A 100 -5.57 3.81 -10.93
C SER A 100 -4.49 4.28 -9.94
N GLY A 101 -4.26 5.60 -9.83
CA GLY A 101 -3.20 6.19 -9.01
C GLY A 101 -3.32 5.96 -7.49
N GLY A 102 -2.18 5.84 -6.82
CA GLY A 102 -2.05 5.74 -5.36
C GLY A 102 -2.20 4.34 -4.77
N SER A 103 -2.06 4.28 -3.44
CA SER A 103 -2.00 3.03 -2.66
C SER A 103 -3.23 2.14 -2.79
N GLY A 104 -4.44 2.68 -2.71
CA GLY A 104 -5.65 1.89 -2.93
C GLY A 104 -6.29 1.19 -1.72
N ILE A 105 -5.65 1.25 -0.55
CA ILE A 105 -6.24 0.83 0.74
C ILE A 105 -7.39 1.75 1.19
N PRO A 106 -7.31 3.10 1.06
CA PRO A 106 -8.42 4.02 1.37
C PRO A 106 -9.73 3.69 0.64
N GLU A 107 -9.62 3.38 -0.65
CA GLU A 107 -10.72 3.05 -1.54
C GLU A 107 -11.31 1.68 -1.19
N LEU A 108 -10.46 0.67 -0.95
CA LEU A 108 -10.92 -0.65 -0.48
C LEU A 108 -11.61 -0.56 0.89
N LYS A 109 -11.11 0.28 1.81
CA LYS A 109 -11.76 0.55 3.10
C LYS A 109 -13.15 1.18 2.93
N THR A 110 -13.34 1.98 1.88
CA THR A 110 -14.63 2.62 1.53
C THR A 110 -15.62 1.60 0.96
N ILE A 111 -15.16 0.73 0.06
CA ILE A 111 -15.95 -0.40 -0.48
C ILE A 111 -16.41 -1.33 0.65
N LEU A 112 -15.52 -1.67 1.59
CA LEU A 112 -15.84 -2.49 2.76
C LEU A 112 -16.84 -1.83 3.75
N THR A 113 -17.08 -0.52 3.64
CA THR A 113 -18.18 0.17 4.35
C THR A 113 -19.50 0.22 3.57
N GLY A 114 -19.60 -0.49 2.44
CA GLY A 114 -20.82 -0.66 1.66
C GLY A 114 -20.98 0.29 0.47
N VAL A 115 -20.05 1.22 0.24
CA VAL A 115 -20.12 2.14 -0.90
C VAL A 115 -19.28 1.62 -2.06
N MET A 116 -19.95 0.99 -3.02
CA MET A 116 -19.32 0.38 -4.19
C MET A 116 -18.68 1.42 -5.11
N LEU A 117 -17.41 1.19 -5.47
CA LEU A 117 -16.66 1.95 -6.47
C LEU A 117 -16.40 1.02 -7.67
N GLU A 118 -17.36 0.92 -8.58
CA GLU A 118 -17.33 -0.11 -9.64
C GLU A 118 -16.17 0.06 -10.63
N GLU A 119 -15.87 1.30 -11.02
CA GLU A 119 -14.72 1.62 -11.85
C GLU A 119 -13.40 1.19 -11.23
N TYR A 120 -13.31 1.23 -9.90
CA TYR A 120 -12.08 0.96 -9.17
C TYR A 120 -11.70 -0.52 -9.24
N LEU A 121 -12.68 -1.41 -9.05
CA LEU A 121 -12.56 -2.87 -9.16
C LEU A 121 -12.55 -3.39 -10.62
N ALA A 122 -12.56 -2.50 -11.63
CA ALA A 122 -12.63 -2.91 -13.03
C ALA A 122 -11.31 -3.51 -13.55
N ILE A 123 -11.40 -4.68 -14.19
CA ILE A 123 -10.22 -5.44 -14.66
C ILE A 123 -9.37 -4.68 -15.69
N LYS A 124 -9.93 -3.71 -16.42
CA LYS A 124 -9.20 -2.78 -17.29
C LYS A 124 -8.03 -2.07 -16.58
N ASN A 125 -8.22 -1.73 -15.30
CA ASN A 125 -7.23 -1.05 -14.46
C ASN A 125 -6.04 -1.95 -14.08
N PHE A 126 -6.20 -3.28 -14.16
CA PHE A 126 -5.26 -4.25 -13.64
C PHE A 126 -3.90 -4.16 -14.35
N GLY A 127 -3.91 -4.21 -15.69
CA GLY A 127 -2.69 -4.08 -16.49
C GLY A 127 -1.97 -2.75 -16.25
N ALA A 128 -2.74 -1.65 -16.21
CA ALA A 128 -2.26 -0.31 -15.88
C ALA A 128 -1.50 -0.29 -14.54
N LYS A 129 -2.12 -0.86 -13.50
CA LYS A 129 -1.62 -0.83 -12.13
C LYS A 129 -0.47 -1.82 -11.88
N VAL A 130 -0.42 -2.96 -12.57
CA VAL A 130 0.74 -3.89 -12.56
C VAL A 130 1.96 -3.23 -13.19
N VAL A 131 1.83 -2.70 -14.40
CA VAL A 131 2.96 -2.08 -15.14
C VAL A 131 3.45 -0.83 -14.41
N GLY A 132 2.54 0.09 -14.05
CA GLY A 132 2.89 1.30 -13.30
C GLY A 132 3.59 0.98 -11.98
N LEU A 133 3.09 -0.01 -11.22
CA LEU A 133 3.74 -0.43 -9.96
C LEU A 133 5.13 -1.01 -10.21
N THR A 134 5.31 -1.80 -11.27
CA THR A 134 6.62 -2.39 -11.64
C THR A 134 7.63 -1.28 -11.94
N CYS A 135 7.25 -0.26 -12.72
CA CYS A 135 8.09 0.90 -13.01
C CYS A 135 8.38 1.76 -11.77
N THR A 136 7.39 1.95 -10.89
CA THR A 136 7.56 2.67 -9.62
C THR A 136 8.52 1.94 -8.67
N LEU A 137 8.46 0.61 -8.59
CA LEU A 137 9.40 -0.20 -7.81
C LEU A 137 10.81 -0.22 -8.43
N ALA A 138 10.91 -0.22 -9.76
CA ALA A 138 12.19 -0.13 -10.46
C ALA A 138 12.94 1.20 -10.21
N CYS A 139 12.21 2.31 -9.94
CA CYS A 139 12.83 3.55 -9.45
C CYS A 139 13.53 3.39 -8.08
N GLY A 140 13.10 2.41 -7.28
CA GLY A 140 13.79 1.97 -6.06
C GLY A 140 13.88 3.03 -4.95
N SER A 141 15.07 3.16 -4.37
CA SER A 141 15.36 4.02 -3.22
C SER A 141 15.37 5.52 -3.52
N THR A 142 15.41 5.91 -4.80
CA THR A 142 15.35 7.31 -5.26
C THR A 142 13.97 7.91 -4.98
N ILE A 143 12.91 7.26 -5.48
CA ILE A 143 11.52 7.65 -5.23
C ILE A 143 11.01 7.16 -3.87
N PHE A 144 11.62 6.10 -3.33
CA PHE A 144 11.37 5.56 -2.00
C PHE A 144 9.89 5.19 -1.76
N LEU A 145 9.36 4.31 -2.62
CA LEU A 145 7.97 3.79 -2.58
C LEU A 145 7.95 2.25 -2.64
N GLY A 146 6.95 1.61 -2.01
CA GLY A 146 6.82 0.14 -1.91
C GLY A 146 5.57 -0.42 -2.61
N LYS A 147 5.31 -1.73 -2.45
CA LYS A 147 4.24 -2.44 -3.20
C LYS A 147 2.94 -2.76 -2.46
N VAL A 148 2.94 -2.77 -1.13
CA VAL A 148 1.87 -3.38 -0.30
C VAL A 148 0.45 -2.96 -0.70
N GLY A 149 0.16 -1.66 -0.70
CA GLY A 149 -1.18 -1.15 -1.00
C GLY A 149 -1.68 -1.51 -2.40
N PRO A 150 -0.96 -1.13 -3.48
CA PRO A 150 -1.35 -1.47 -4.84
C PRO A 150 -1.48 -2.98 -5.07
N PHE A 151 -0.67 -3.80 -4.40
CA PHE A 151 -0.75 -5.26 -4.49
C PHE A 151 -2.00 -5.83 -3.79
N VAL A 152 -2.42 -5.26 -2.65
CA VAL A 152 -3.74 -5.56 -2.03
C VAL A 152 -4.87 -5.15 -2.96
N HIS A 153 -4.78 -4.01 -3.64
CA HIS A 153 -5.79 -3.62 -4.63
C HIS A 153 -5.85 -4.59 -5.82
N LEU A 154 -4.72 -4.99 -6.40
CA LEU A 154 -4.65 -5.99 -7.47
C LEU A 154 -5.29 -7.33 -7.06
N SER A 155 -5.08 -7.78 -5.82
CA SER A 155 -5.76 -8.95 -5.25
C SER A 155 -7.29 -8.77 -5.21
N SER A 156 -7.77 -7.61 -4.75
CA SER A 156 -9.21 -7.32 -4.74
C SER A 156 -9.82 -7.20 -6.15
N MET A 157 -9.08 -6.72 -7.15
CA MET A 157 -9.51 -6.77 -8.56
C MET A 157 -9.65 -8.20 -9.06
N ILE A 158 -8.68 -9.09 -8.79
CA ILE A 158 -8.73 -10.49 -9.23
C ILE A 158 -9.85 -11.24 -8.51
N ALA A 159 -10.03 -11.02 -7.21
CA ALA A 159 -11.16 -11.59 -6.45
C ALA A 159 -12.50 -11.11 -7.01
N ALA A 160 -12.65 -9.81 -7.32
CA ALA A 160 -13.84 -9.27 -7.96
C ALA A 160 -14.04 -9.79 -9.40
N TYR A 161 -12.95 -10.01 -10.15
CA TYR A 161 -12.99 -10.54 -11.51
C TYR A 161 -13.36 -12.03 -11.55
N LEU A 162 -12.78 -12.86 -10.69
CA LEU A 162 -13.21 -14.25 -10.49
C LEU A 162 -14.67 -14.31 -10.00
N GLY A 163 -15.08 -13.38 -9.14
CA GLY A 163 -16.47 -13.20 -8.72
C GLY A 163 -17.41 -12.72 -9.85
N LYS A 164 -16.89 -11.95 -10.82
CA LYS A 164 -17.60 -11.53 -12.03
C LYS A 164 -17.57 -12.59 -13.15
N ILE A 165 -16.62 -13.51 -13.21
CA ILE A 165 -16.71 -14.71 -14.08
C ILE A 165 -17.94 -15.55 -13.71
N ARG A 166 -18.37 -15.49 -12.45
CA ARG A 166 -19.62 -16.09 -11.94
C ARG A 166 -20.90 -15.28 -12.27
N THR A 167 -20.81 -14.06 -12.85
CA THR A 167 -21.98 -13.13 -13.05
C THR A 167 -21.88 -12.11 -14.23
N SER A 168 -20.83 -11.27 -14.33
CA SER A 168 -20.52 -10.28 -15.39
C SER A 168 -21.45 -9.01 -15.39
N VAL A 169 -21.32 -7.91 -16.17
CA VAL A 169 -20.54 -7.48 -17.38
C VAL A 169 -20.27 -5.93 -17.33
N VAL A 170 -19.55 -5.34 -18.32
CA VAL A 170 -19.46 -3.86 -18.67
C VAL A 170 -18.76 -2.96 -17.58
N GLY A 171 -18.21 -1.72 -17.77
CA GLY A 171 -17.99 -0.76 -18.89
C GLY A 171 -16.94 0.37 -18.56
N GLU A 172 -16.80 1.43 -19.37
CA GLU A 172 -15.63 2.39 -19.41
C GLU A 172 -15.98 3.89 -19.70
N TYR A 173 -15.14 4.96 -19.70
CA TYR A 173 -13.66 5.21 -19.84
C TYR A 173 -13.22 6.62 -19.24
N GLU A 174 -11.96 7.07 -19.45
CA GLU A 174 -11.37 8.48 -19.33
C GLU A 174 -11.00 9.10 -17.93
N VAL A 175 -10.19 10.20 -17.74
CA VAL A 175 -8.86 10.64 -18.31
C VAL A 175 -8.18 11.84 -17.54
N SER A 176 -6.86 12.09 -17.76
CA SER A 176 -6.03 13.31 -17.47
C SER A 176 -5.57 13.61 -16.00
N LYS A 177 -4.45 14.28 -15.67
CA LYS A 177 -3.33 14.96 -16.41
C LYS A 177 -1.93 14.57 -15.84
N PRO A 178 -0.82 14.55 -16.62
CA PRO A 178 0.43 13.88 -16.20
C PRO A 178 1.58 14.75 -15.64
N ILE A 179 1.61 16.07 -15.86
CA ILE A 179 2.86 16.88 -15.72
C ILE A 179 3.45 16.95 -14.29
N TYR A 180 2.63 16.81 -13.24
CA TYR A 180 3.05 17.02 -11.85
C TYR A 180 4.04 15.97 -11.33
N SER A 181 3.91 14.69 -11.73
CA SER A 181 4.76 13.62 -11.18
C SER A 181 6.21 13.71 -11.65
N SER A 182 6.46 14.06 -12.91
CA SER A 182 7.81 14.17 -13.48
C SER A 182 8.66 15.24 -12.79
N LEU A 183 8.04 16.35 -12.37
CA LEU A 183 8.71 17.41 -11.61
C LEU A 183 9.10 16.98 -10.19
N VAL A 184 8.21 16.27 -9.49
CA VAL A 184 8.52 15.72 -8.16
C VAL A 184 9.58 14.62 -8.25
N ALA A 185 9.54 13.78 -9.29
CA ALA A 185 10.56 12.76 -9.53
C ALA A 185 11.96 13.36 -9.75
N LEU A 186 12.06 14.43 -10.57
CA LEU A 186 13.32 15.14 -10.81
C LEU A 186 13.91 15.70 -9.50
N LEU A 187 13.09 16.34 -8.66
CA LEU A 187 13.55 16.90 -7.38
C LEU A 187 14.08 15.80 -6.44
N LEU A 188 13.33 14.71 -6.28
CA LEU A 188 13.73 13.58 -5.43
C LEU A 188 14.99 12.87 -5.97
N ALA A 189 15.08 12.63 -7.28
CA ALA A 189 16.22 11.96 -7.89
C ALA A 189 17.51 12.79 -7.79
N SER A 190 17.43 14.11 -8.02
CA SER A 190 18.57 15.02 -7.91
C SER A 190 19.14 15.07 -6.50
N ILE A 191 18.27 15.08 -5.47
CA ILE A 191 18.69 15.11 -4.07
C ILE A 191 19.18 13.73 -3.57
N THR A 192 18.73 12.64 -4.20
CA THR A 192 19.21 11.27 -3.88
C THR A 192 20.52 10.91 -4.60
N PHE A 193 21.10 11.79 -5.42
CA PHE A 193 22.29 11.51 -6.23
C PHE A 193 23.52 11.19 -5.35
N PRO A 194 24.16 10.00 -5.49
CA PRO A 194 25.15 9.50 -4.51
C PRO A 194 26.38 10.39 -4.32
N PRO A 195 26.98 11.04 -5.34
CA PRO A 195 28.08 12.00 -5.16
C PRO A 195 27.68 13.37 -4.56
N SER A 196 26.44 13.53 -4.09
CA SER A 196 25.93 14.79 -3.51
C SER A 196 25.32 14.54 -2.12
N LEU A 197 24.08 14.96 -1.86
CA LEU A 197 23.40 14.70 -0.58
C LEU A 197 23.10 13.21 -0.36
N GLY A 198 22.99 12.41 -1.43
CA GLY A 198 22.81 10.95 -1.36
C GLY A 198 23.95 10.20 -0.65
N HIS A 199 25.16 10.78 -0.66
CA HIS A 199 26.38 10.28 0.02
C HIS A 199 26.14 10.02 1.51
N PHE A 200 25.44 10.94 2.16
CA PHE A 200 25.14 10.90 3.60
C PHE A 200 23.84 10.14 3.93
N MET A 201 23.22 9.51 2.93
CA MET A 201 21.91 8.85 3.03
C MET A 201 21.93 7.39 2.56
N ALA A 202 23.11 6.77 2.44
CA ALA A 202 23.29 5.41 1.91
C ALA A 202 22.57 5.17 0.56
N SER A 203 22.48 6.19 -0.30
CA SER A 203 21.48 6.21 -1.39
C SER A 203 21.67 5.17 -2.49
N ARG A 204 22.86 4.55 -2.55
CA ARG A 204 23.22 3.46 -3.47
C ARG A 204 22.47 2.15 -3.14
N LEU A 205 22.00 1.98 -1.91
CA LEU A 205 21.25 0.81 -1.47
C LEU A 205 19.83 0.83 -2.06
N SER A 206 19.32 -0.32 -2.50
CA SER A 206 17.89 -0.51 -2.82
C SER A 206 17.03 -0.53 -1.56
N MET A 207 15.70 -0.57 -1.71
CA MET A 207 14.77 -0.62 -0.57
C MET A 207 14.92 -1.89 0.28
N LYS A 208 15.29 -3.03 -0.32
CA LYS A 208 15.60 -4.25 0.45
C LYS A 208 16.91 -4.10 1.21
N GLU A 209 17.96 -3.64 0.54
CA GLU A 209 19.30 -3.47 1.11
C GLU A 209 19.32 -2.44 2.24
N HIS A 210 18.54 -1.35 2.15
CA HIS A 210 18.27 -0.44 3.26
C HIS A 210 17.75 -1.20 4.49
N LEU A 211 16.68 -1.98 4.34
CA LEU A 211 16.05 -2.67 5.48
C LEU A 211 16.96 -3.73 6.10
N THR A 212 17.66 -4.52 5.27
CA THR A 212 18.61 -5.53 5.77
C THR A 212 19.83 -4.91 6.45
N SER A 213 20.31 -3.74 5.99
CA SER A 213 21.37 -3.02 6.69
C SER A 213 20.91 -2.54 8.07
N LEU A 214 19.72 -1.93 8.19
CA LEU A 214 19.24 -1.40 9.47
C LEU A 214 18.99 -2.49 10.52
N PHE A 215 18.68 -3.72 10.10
CA PHE A 215 18.50 -4.90 10.96
C PHE A 215 19.79 -5.69 11.24
N ASP A 216 20.97 -5.21 10.81
CA ASP A 216 22.26 -5.78 11.20
C ASP A 216 22.42 -5.82 12.74
N ASN A 217 22.93 -6.92 13.27
CA ASN A 217 23.14 -7.10 14.70
C ASN A 217 24.47 -6.51 15.21
N GLN A 218 25.41 -6.19 14.31
CA GLN A 218 26.70 -5.59 14.69
C GLN A 218 26.53 -4.13 15.14
N THR A 219 27.30 -3.68 16.13
CA THR A 219 27.28 -2.29 16.62
C THR A 219 28.15 -1.37 15.76
N TRP A 220 27.52 -0.55 14.93
CA TRP A 220 28.22 0.30 13.95
C TRP A 220 29.08 1.37 14.62
N GLY A 221 28.67 1.88 15.79
CA GLY A 221 29.46 2.82 16.57
C GLY A 221 30.87 2.30 16.90
N LEU A 222 31.00 1.02 17.29
CA LEU A 222 32.29 0.39 17.60
C LEU A 222 33.07 0.01 16.33
N LEU A 223 32.40 -0.49 15.30
CA LEU A 223 33.06 -0.82 14.02
C LEU A 223 33.68 0.42 13.37
N SER A 224 32.99 1.57 13.41
CA SER A 224 33.45 2.83 12.82
C SER A 224 34.75 3.38 13.42
N GLN A 225 35.10 2.96 14.64
CA GLN A 225 36.34 3.36 15.33
C GLN A 225 37.52 2.45 14.96
N ASN A 226 37.24 1.21 14.55
CA ASN A 226 38.24 0.20 14.19
C ASN A 226 38.46 0.09 12.67
N ALA A 227 37.60 0.71 11.85
CA ALA A 227 37.63 0.60 10.40
C ALA A 227 38.60 1.58 9.73
N SER A 228 39.72 1.06 9.22
CA SER A 228 40.63 1.77 8.30
C SER A 228 40.29 1.55 6.81
N LEU A 229 39.03 1.16 6.52
CA LEU A 229 38.59 0.72 5.21
C LEU A 229 38.31 1.90 4.25
N ALA A 230 38.92 1.87 3.07
CA ALA A 230 38.47 2.69 1.95
C ALA A 230 37.11 2.18 1.45
N ARG A 231 36.15 3.07 1.18
CA ARG A 231 34.80 2.67 0.71
C ARG A 231 34.93 1.93 -0.63
N PRO A 232 34.35 0.72 -0.78
CA PRO A 232 34.49 -0.06 -2.00
C PRO A 232 33.76 0.59 -3.20
N PRO A 233 34.27 0.42 -4.44
CA PRO A 233 33.65 0.99 -5.64
C PRO A 233 32.30 0.33 -5.96
N GLN A 234 32.04 -0.88 -5.47
CA GLN A 234 30.76 -1.58 -5.53
C GLN A 234 30.16 -1.69 -4.11
N VAL A 235 28.83 -1.83 -4.02
CA VAL A 235 28.16 -2.11 -2.75
C VAL A 235 28.45 -3.56 -2.37
N ASP A 236 29.10 -3.77 -1.22
CA ASP A 236 29.34 -5.10 -0.65
C ASP A 236 28.01 -5.71 -0.14
N PRO A 237 27.57 -6.88 -0.65
CA PRO A 237 26.37 -7.56 -0.15
C PRO A 237 26.46 -8.03 1.30
N GLU A 238 27.66 -8.25 1.83
CA GLU A 238 27.88 -8.75 3.20
C GLU A 238 27.99 -7.59 4.21
N ASN A 239 28.70 -6.52 3.86
CA ASN A 239 28.93 -5.36 4.75
C ASN A 239 28.16 -4.10 4.30
N LEU A 240 26.83 -4.23 4.14
CA LEU A 240 25.93 -3.12 3.77
C LEU A 240 26.02 -1.88 4.70
N TRP A 241 26.54 -2.03 5.92
CA TRP A 241 26.72 -0.94 6.87
C TRP A 241 27.75 0.11 6.43
N ILE A 242 28.69 -0.24 5.54
CA ILE A 242 29.74 0.67 5.05
C ILE A 242 29.17 1.86 4.28
N GLU A 243 27.99 1.71 3.65
CA GLU A 243 27.27 2.79 2.96
C GLU A 243 26.63 3.82 3.93
N TRP A 244 26.58 3.52 5.24
CA TRP A 244 26.16 4.46 6.29
C TRP A 244 27.34 5.16 6.99
N TRP A 245 28.56 4.70 6.77
CA TRP A 245 29.78 5.25 7.36
C TRP A 245 30.48 6.24 6.42
N GLU A 246 30.93 7.35 6.97
CA GLU A 246 31.49 8.47 6.22
C GLU A 246 32.65 9.12 7.00
N PRO A 247 33.86 9.29 6.42
CA PRO A 247 34.99 9.88 7.14
C PRO A 247 34.77 11.31 7.67
N SER A 248 33.83 12.05 7.06
CA SER A 248 33.51 13.43 7.43
C SER A 248 32.38 13.58 8.45
N ILE A 249 31.54 12.55 8.67
CA ILE A 249 30.35 12.60 9.56
C ILE A 249 30.16 11.25 10.27
N THR A 250 30.02 11.28 11.60
CA THR A 250 29.77 10.05 12.39
C THR A 250 28.47 9.35 11.99
N ILE A 251 28.36 8.04 12.24
CA ILE A 251 27.19 7.23 11.87
C ILE A 251 25.88 7.74 12.50
N TYR A 252 25.95 8.37 13.68
CA TYR A 252 24.81 9.08 14.29
C TYR A 252 24.33 10.26 13.42
N GLY A 253 25.28 10.99 12.82
CA GLY A 253 25.00 12.12 11.93
C GLY A 253 24.45 11.70 10.57
N SER A 254 24.95 10.61 9.97
CA SER A 254 24.38 10.07 8.72
C SER A 254 22.98 9.50 8.93
N LEU A 255 22.73 8.76 10.01
CA LEU A 255 21.38 8.31 10.40
C LEU A 255 20.44 9.49 10.67
N ALA A 256 20.89 10.53 11.39
CA ALA A 256 20.08 11.72 11.65
C ALA A 256 19.75 12.50 10.36
N LEU A 257 20.73 12.67 9.46
CA LEU A 257 20.54 13.32 8.16
C LEU A 257 19.58 12.51 7.28
N PHE A 258 19.73 11.18 7.23
CA PHE A 258 18.78 10.29 6.56
C PHE A 258 17.35 10.48 7.08
N LEU A 259 17.14 10.56 8.40
CA LEU A 259 15.83 10.77 9.00
C LEU A 259 15.24 12.15 8.68
N VAL A 260 16.03 13.22 8.73
CA VAL A 260 15.56 14.58 8.37
C VAL A 260 15.19 14.64 6.89
N MET A 261 16.03 14.06 6.02
CA MET A 261 15.85 14.14 4.56
C MET A 261 14.74 13.22 4.07
N LYS A 262 14.70 11.95 4.50
CA LYS A 262 13.62 11.02 4.10
C LYS A 262 12.25 11.46 4.61
N PHE A 263 12.15 12.26 5.68
CA PHE A 263 10.86 12.76 6.17
C PHE A 263 10.11 13.60 5.12
N TRP A 264 10.73 14.70 4.65
CA TRP A 264 10.08 15.58 3.67
C TRP A 264 10.02 14.93 2.29
N MET A 265 11.02 14.11 1.91
CA MET A 265 11.01 13.35 0.67
C MET A 265 9.84 12.36 0.61
N LEU A 266 9.54 11.66 1.71
CA LEU A 266 8.43 10.72 1.78
C LEU A 266 7.08 11.44 1.65
N ILE A 267 6.92 12.61 2.26
CA ILE A 267 5.72 13.44 2.08
C ILE A 267 5.53 13.74 0.58
N LEU A 268 6.55 14.26 -0.10
CA LEU A 268 6.47 14.55 -1.54
C LEU A 268 6.19 13.28 -2.38
N ALA A 269 6.89 12.18 -2.12
CA ALA A 269 6.67 10.90 -2.79
C ALA A 269 5.23 10.38 -2.62
N THR A 270 4.60 10.60 -1.45
CA THR A 270 3.20 10.21 -1.23
C THR A 270 2.20 11.06 -2.02
N THR A 271 2.54 12.31 -2.38
CA THR A 271 1.67 13.18 -3.22
C THR A 271 1.69 12.84 -4.71
N MET A 272 2.59 11.96 -5.15
CA MET A 272 2.71 11.61 -6.58
C MET A 272 1.53 10.74 -7.05
N PRO A 273 0.85 11.08 -8.17
CA PRO A 273 -0.34 10.38 -8.67
C PRO A 273 -0.01 9.06 -9.40
N MET A 274 0.76 8.19 -8.77
CA MET A 274 1.24 6.91 -9.32
C MET A 274 0.83 5.72 -8.43
N PRO A 275 0.71 4.50 -8.97
CA PRO A 275 0.34 3.31 -8.18
C PRO A 275 1.47 2.89 -7.24
N ALA A 276 1.44 3.41 -6.00
CA ALA A 276 2.52 3.27 -5.02
C ALA A 276 1.99 2.92 -3.62
N GLY A 277 2.69 2.03 -2.90
CA GLY A 277 2.37 1.61 -1.54
C GLY A 277 3.29 2.23 -0.49
N TYR A 278 2.72 3.04 0.40
CA TYR A 278 3.48 3.88 1.34
C TYR A 278 3.96 3.15 2.62
N PHE A 279 3.55 1.90 2.83
CA PHE A 279 3.88 1.14 4.06
C PHE A 279 5.37 0.85 4.24
N MET A 280 6.05 0.29 3.22
CA MET A 280 7.48 -0.08 3.35
C MET A 280 8.39 1.14 3.61
N PRO A 281 8.19 2.30 2.96
CA PRO A 281 8.90 3.53 3.33
C PRO A 281 8.77 3.93 4.81
N LEU A 282 7.56 3.83 5.38
CA LEU A 282 7.32 4.08 6.80
C LEU A 282 8.01 3.04 7.69
N PHE A 283 8.02 1.77 7.28
CA PHE A 283 8.69 0.68 8.01
C PHE A 283 10.22 0.88 8.04
N VAL A 284 10.84 1.24 6.92
CA VAL A 284 12.28 1.58 6.84
C VAL A 284 12.60 2.86 7.60
N TYR A 285 11.72 3.86 7.58
CA TYR A 285 11.87 5.09 8.37
C TYR A 285 11.86 4.79 9.88
N GLY A 286 10.91 3.97 10.34
CA GLY A 286 10.88 3.46 11.71
C GLY A 286 12.11 2.65 12.08
N ALA A 287 12.61 1.82 11.15
CA ALA A 287 13.85 1.06 11.34
C ALA A 287 15.06 1.98 11.58
N ALA A 288 15.16 3.09 10.84
CA ALA A 288 16.24 4.07 11.03
C ALA A 288 16.13 4.83 12.37
N ILE A 289 14.93 5.17 12.84
CA ILE A 289 14.73 5.74 14.19
C ILE A 289 15.18 4.74 15.25
N GLY A 290 14.69 3.50 15.16
CA GLY A 290 15.04 2.43 16.09
C GLY A 290 16.54 2.13 16.10
N ARG A 291 17.18 2.16 14.92
CA ARG A 291 18.62 1.96 14.77
C ARG A 291 19.43 3.05 15.45
N LEU A 292 19.08 4.31 15.22
CA LEU A 292 19.71 5.46 15.86
C LEU A 292 19.60 5.39 17.39
N VAL A 293 18.43 5.01 17.92
CA VAL A 293 18.25 4.79 19.37
C VAL A 293 19.10 3.62 19.86
N GLY A 294 19.17 2.50 19.13
CA GLY A 294 19.97 1.33 19.48
C GLY A 294 21.46 1.62 19.58
N GLU A 295 22.03 2.32 18.60
CA GLU A 295 23.44 2.73 18.62
C GLU A 295 23.72 3.73 19.76
N VAL A 296 22.81 4.67 20.05
CA VAL A 296 22.95 5.60 21.19
C VAL A 296 22.89 4.86 22.53
N VAL A 297 22.03 3.85 22.68
CA VAL A 297 21.98 3.01 23.89
C VAL A 297 23.25 2.16 24.03
N ALA A 298 23.79 1.62 22.93
CA ALA A 298 25.08 0.92 22.93
C ALA A 298 26.26 1.85 23.30
N PHE A 299 26.23 3.12 22.89
CA PHE A 299 27.22 4.13 23.28
C PHE A 299 27.12 4.53 24.77
N LEU A 300 25.90 4.64 25.31
CA LEU A 300 25.68 4.95 26.73
C LEU A 300 26.06 3.78 27.66
N PHE A 301 25.98 2.54 27.19
CA PHE A 301 26.33 1.34 27.95
C PHE A 301 27.30 0.42 27.16
N PRO A 302 28.57 0.81 26.94
CA PRO A 302 29.50 0.05 26.09
C PRO A 302 29.81 -1.36 26.60
N HIS A 303 29.62 -1.59 27.91
CA HIS A 303 29.83 -2.89 28.56
C HIS A 303 28.55 -3.74 28.61
N GLY A 304 27.48 -3.33 27.91
CA GLY A 304 26.17 -3.98 27.98
C GLY A 304 25.40 -3.68 29.27
N ILE A 305 24.29 -4.39 29.46
CA ILE A 305 23.45 -4.31 30.65
C ILE A 305 23.71 -5.55 31.51
N GLN A 306 24.10 -5.33 32.78
CA GLN A 306 24.27 -6.40 33.75
C GLN A 306 22.94 -6.75 34.39
N LEU A 307 22.54 -8.02 34.32
CA LEU A 307 21.37 -8.56 35.02
C LEU A 307 21.73 -9.91 35.62
N GLU A 308 21.52 -10.08 36.93
CA GLU A 308 21.79 -11.33 37.67
C GLU A 308 23.22 -11.90 37.47
N GLY A 309 24.20 -11.02 37.26
CA GLY A 309 25.61 -11.38 37.02
C GLY A 309 25.95 -11.72 35.56
N VAL A 310 24.95 -11.82 34.67
CA VAL A 310 25.16 -12.00 33.23
C VAL A 310 25.29 -10.63 32.55
N VAL A 311 26.32 -10.48 31.73
CA VAL A 311 26.57 -9.28 30.92
C VAL A 311 25.90 -9.46 29.56
N ASN A 312 24.76 -8.81 29.33
CA ASN A 312 24.06 -8.85 28.04
C ASN A 312 24.48 -7.67 27.17
N THR A 313 25.11 -7.95 26.03
CA THR A 313 25.49 -6.93 25.04
C THR A 313 24.25 -6.36 24.33
N ILE A 314 24.33 -5.10 23.91
CA ILE A 314 23.21 -4.38 23.29
C ILE A 314 23.26 -4.61 21.76
N THR A 315 22.22 -5.23 21.21
CA THR A 315 22.07 -5.49 19.78
C THR A 315 21.20 -4.41 19.10
N PRO A 316 21.77 -3.46 18.36
CA PRO A 316 21.03 -2.32 17.80
C PRO A 316 20.01 -2.74 16.72
N GLY A 317 20.21 -3.88 16.05
CA GLY A 317 19.22 -4.46 15.13
C GLY A 317 17.87 -4.78 15.80
N GLY A 318 17.87 -5.18 17.08
CA GLY A 318 16.63 -5.39 17.86
C GLY A 318 15.86 -4.10 18.13
N TYR A 319 16.58 -2.99 18.38
CA TYR A 319 15.99 -1.66 18.52
C TYR A 319 15.48 -1.12 17.17
N ALA A 320 16.20 -1.38 16.08
CA ALA A 320 15.73 -1.08 14.73
C ALA A 320 14.41 -1.81 14.40
N LEU A 321 14.30 -3.10 14.75
CA LEU A 321 13.06 -3.86 14.59
C LEU A 321 11.89 -3.27 15.41
N ALA A 322 12.16 -2.88 16.66
CA ALA A 322 11.17 -2.22 17.52
C ALA A 322 10.67 -0.90 16.92
N GLY A 323 11.59 -0.06 16.43
CA GLY A 323 11.27 1.20 15.77
C GLY A 323 10.46 1.01 14.48
N ALA A 324 10.82 0.02 13.65
CA ALA A 324 10.11 -0.32 12.42
C ALA A 324 8.65 -0.71 12.70
N ALA A 325 8.43 -1.61 13.65
CA ALA A 325 7.11 -2.07 14.06
C ALA A 325 6.26 -0.96 14.68
N ALA A 326 6.83 -0.19 15.61
CA ALA A 326 6.12 0.83 16.39
C ALA A 326 5.77 2.06 15.55
N PHE A 327 6.72 2.59 14.77
CA PHE A 327 6.45 3.76 13.93
C PHE A 327 5.43 3.43 12.84
N SER A 328 5.63 2.33 12.08
CA SER A 328 4.67 1.94 11.04
C SER A 328 3.28 1.67 11.61
N GLY A 329 3.18 0.95 12.74
CA GLY A 329 1.92 0.68 13.43
C GLY A 329 1.21 1.95 13.89
N SER A 330 1.96 2.93 14.40
CA SER A 330 1.42 4.21 14.86
C SER A 330 0.86 5.06 13.72
N VAL A 331 1.43 4.94 12.52
CA VAL A 331 0.96 5.66 11.32
C VAL A 331 -0.24 4.96 10.67
N THR A 332 -0.34 3.63 10.75
CA THR A 332 -1.48 2.83 10.24
C THR A 332 -2.60 2.60 11.26
N HIS A 333 -2.38 2.89 12.55
CA HIS A 333 -3.21 2.52 13.69
C HIS A 333 -3.43 0.99 13.84
N THR A 334 -2.44 0.16 13.50
CA THR A 334 -2.55 -1.31 13.58
C THR A 334 -1.47 -1.95 14.46
N LEU A 335 -1.80 -3.07 15.11
CA LEU A 335 -0.84 -3.87 15.91
C LEU A 335 -0.17 -4.98 15.09
N SER A 336 -0.73 -5.34 13.93
CA SER A 336 -0.20 -6.34 13.01
C SER A 336 1.17 -6.00 12.42
N THR A 337 1.63 -4.74 12.54
CA THR A 337 3.00 -4.35 12.17
C THR A 337 4.07 -4.98 13.06
N ALA A 338 3.74 -5.29 14.32
CA ALA A 338 4.61 -6.06 15.20
C ALA A 338 4.74 -7.51 14.72
N LEU A 339 3.59 -8.16 14.43
CA LEU A 339 3.58 -9.53 13.93
C LEU A 339 4.37 -9.66 12.61
N LEU A 340 4.10 -8.78 11.65
CA LEU A 340 4.83 -8.70 10.37
C LEU A 340 6.34 -8.49 10.58
N ALA A 341 6.76 -7.73 11.61
CA ALA A 341 8.16 -7.53 11.91
C ALA A 341 8.84 -8.83 12.38
N PHE A 342 8.19 -9.65 13.21
CA PHE A 342 8.72 -10.96 13.62
C PHE A 342 8.68 -12.00 12.49
N GLU A 343 7.63 -11.98 11.66
CA GLU A 343 7.52 -12.85 10.46
C GLU A 343 8.65 -12.58 9.47
N VAL A 344 9.04 -11.30 9.29
CA VAL A 344 10.12 -10.89 8.37
C VAL A 344 11.52 -11.18 8.92
N THR A 345 11.74 -11.16 10.24
CA THR A 345 13.05 -11.47 10.85
C THR A 345 13.22 -12.92 11.28
N GLY A 346 12.14 -13.68 11.45
CA GLY A 346 12.15 -15.03 12.01
C GLY A 346 12.53 -15.11 13.50
N GLN A 347 12.71 -13.97 14.18
CA GLN A 347 13.22 -13.91 15.56
C GLN A 347 12.14 -13.38 16.52
N ILE A 348 11.45 -14.31 17.19
CA ILE A 348 10.40 -14.02 18.19
C ILE A 348 10.94 -13.70 19.59
N THR A 349 12.27 -13.69 19.79
CA THR A 349 12.94 -13.43 21.08
C THR A 349 12.55 -12.10 21.72
N HIS A 350 12.28 -11.07 20.90
CA HIS A 350 11.96 -9.71 21.35
C HIS A 350 10.46 -9.38 21.23
N ILE A 351 9.59 -10.39 21.20
CA ILE A 351 8.15 -10.22 20.94
C ILE A 351 7.44 -9.27 21.92
N LEU A 352 7.65 -9.44 23.23
CA LEU A 352 6.93 -8.67 24.25
C LEU A 352 7.33 -7.18 24.27
N PRO A 353 8.63 -6.78 24.31
CA PRO A 353 9.01 -5.37 24.27
C PRO A 353 8.56 -4.66 23.00
N VAL A 354 8.65 -5.33 21.84
CA VAL A 354 8.24 -4.75 20.55
C VAL A 354 6.73 -4.53 20.49
N ILE A 355 5.90 -5.50 20.88
CA ILE A 355 4.44 -5.33 20.95
C ILE A 355 4.06 -4.21 21.92
N LEU A 356 4.73 -4.10 23.07
CA LEU A 356 4.50 -3.01 24.03
C LEU A 356 4.83 -1.64 23.42
N ALA A 357 5.95 -1.52 22.69
CA ALA A 357 6.30 -0.30 21.97
C ALA A 357 5.25 0.09 20.92
N VAL A 358 4.72 -0.87 20.15
CA VAL A 358 3.64 -0.60 19.17
C VAL A 358 2.34 -0.20 19.87
N LEU A 359 1.97 -0.84 20.99
CA LEU A 359 0.80 -0.45 21.78
C LEU A 359 0.88 0.99 22.28
N VAL A 360 2.02 1.40 22.84
CA VAL A 360 2.24 2.76 23.33
C VAL A 360 2.23 3.77 22.18
N ALA A 361 2.93 3.48 21.07
CA ALA A 361 2.97 4.36 19.90
C ALA A 361 1.57 4.53 19.26
N ASN A 362 0.79 3.45 19.18
CA ASN A 362 -0.59 3.48 18.68
C ASN A 362 -1.50 4.30 19.60
N ALA A 363 -1.43 4.11 20.93
CA ALA A 363 -2.23 4.86 21.89
C ALA A 363 -1.94 6.37 21.84
N ILE A 364 -0.68 6.76 21.62
CA ILE A 364 -0.28 8.16 21.40
C ILE A 364 -0.83 8.67 20.07
N ALA A 365 -0.55 8.00 18.95
CA ALA A 365 -0.97 8.45 17.62
C ALA A 365 -2.49 8.62 17.51
N GLN A 366 -3.26 7.60 17.92
CA GLN A 366 -4.72 7.61 17.90
C GLN A 366 -5.31 8.76 18.73
N LYS A 367 -4.64 9.20 19.80
CA LYS A 367 -5.08 10.33 20.63
C LYS A 367 -4.94 11.68 19.91
N PHE A 368 -3.95 11.83 19.02
CA PHE A 368 -3.59 13.11 18.42
C PHE A 368 -3.98 13.29 16.95
N GLN A 369 -4.07 12.22 16.15
CA GLN A 369 -4.31 12.27 14.69
C GLN A 369 -5.22 11.12 14.21
N PRO A 370 -5.81 11.20 12.99
CA PRO A 370 -6.34 10.05 12.27
C PRO A 370 -5.21 9.17 11.70
N SER A 371 -5.51 7.94 11.27
CA SER A 371 -4.51 7.11 10.59
C SER A 371 -4.13 7.70 9.23
N PHE A 372 -2.98 7.33 8.67
CA PHE A 372 -2.56 7.75 7.33
C PHE A 372 -3.63 7.43 6.26
N TYR A 373 -4.25 6.25 6.34
CA TYR A 373 -5.29 5.86 5.39
C TYR A 373 -6.58 6.68 5.59
N ASP A 374 -6.97 6.97 6.83
CA ASP A 374 -8.14 7.81 7.14
C ASP A 374 -7.92 9.28 6.73
N GLY A 375 -6.70 9.80 6.92
CA GLY A 375 -6.29 11.10 6.39
C GLY A 375 -6.39 11.14 4.86
N THR A 376 -5.99 10.05 4.19
CA THR A 376 -6.13 9.93 2.72
C THR A 376 -7.60 9.88 2.29
N ILE A 377 -8.48 9.19 3.04
CA ILE A 377 -9.95 9.20 2.82
C ILE A 377 -10.50 10.62 2.90
N ILE A 378 -10.13 11.38 3.93
CA ILE A 378 -10.55 12.79 4.11
C ILE A 378 -10.05 13.66 2.94
N VAL A 379 -8.77 13.59 2.59
CA VAL A 379 -8.17 14.40 1.52
C VAL A 379 -8.78 14.08 0.16
N LYS A 380 -9.05 12.80 -0.14
CA LYS A 380 -9.76 12.38 -1.36
C LYS A 380 -11.28 12.60 -1.32
N LYS A 381 -11.85 13.04 -0.19
CA LYS A 381 -13.29 13.20 0.06
C LYS A 381 -14.12 11.96 -0.30
N LEU A 382 -13.59 10.76 -0.03
CA LEU A 382 -14.27 9.50 -0.33
C LEU A 382 -15.53 9.34 0.56
N PRO A 383 -16.61 8.72 0.04
CA PRO A 383 -17.89 8.55 0.75
C PRO A 383 -17.79 7.50 1.88
N TYR A 384 -17.12 7.84 2.97
CA TYR A 384 -16.85 6.96 4.10
C TYR A 384 -17.78 7.27 5.29
N LEU A 385 -18.67 6.31 5.61
CA LEU A 385 -19.71 6.49 6.64
C LEU A 385 -19.21 6.47 8.09
N PRO A 386 -18.23 5.62 8.51
CA PRO A 386 -17.77 5.60 9.90
C PRO A 386 -17.05 6.87 10.32
N ARG A 387 -17.31 7.34 11.54
CA ARG A 387 -16.78 8.62 12.06
C ARG A 387 -15.25 8.60 12.23
N ILE A 388 -14.53 9.20 11.29
CA ILE A 388 -13.09 9.48 11.43
C ILE A 388 -12.87 10.59 12.47
N ARG A 389 -11.80 10.47 13.27
CA ARG A 389 -11.30 11.53 14.17
C ARG A 389 -10.59 12.63 13.35
N SER A 390 -11.38 13.50 12.73
CA SER A 390 -10.86 14.74 12.15
C SER A 390 -10.59 15.77 13.25
N ARG A 391 -9.41 16.40 13.23
CA ARG A 391 -9.18 17.69 13.90
C ARG A 391 -9.65 18.81 12.97
N HIS A 392 -9.98 19.98 13.52
CA HIS A 392 -10.16 21.19 12.71
C HIS A 392 -8.82 21.64 12.11
N ILE A 393 -8.41 21.01 11.02
CA ILE A 393 -7.53 21.62 10.02
C ILE A 393 -8.27 22.86 9.53
N GLY A 394 -7.59 24.01 9.49
CA GLY A 394 -8.20 25.32 9.33
C GLY A 394 -9.21 25.37 8.19
N ALA A 395 -10.47 25.69 8.50
CA ALA A 395 -11.56 25.68 7.54
C ALA A 395 -11.40 26.83 6.53
N LEU A 396 -10.83 26.53 5.36
CA LEU A 396 -11.27 27.20 4.13
C LEU A 396 -12.79 27.02 4.06
N PRO A 397 -13.60 28.08 3.85
CA PRO A 397 -15.04 28.04 4.10
C PRO A 397 -15.72 26.91 3.32
N PHE A 398 -16.16 25.89 4.06
CA PHE A 398 -16.81 24.73 3.51
C PHE A 398 -18.23 25.13 3.12
N ALA A 399 -18.43 25.45 1.85
CA ALA A 399 -19.75 25.52 1.26
C ALA A 399 -20.38 24.12 1.29
N LEU A 400 -21.10 23.82 2.37
CA LEU A 400 -22.18 22.85 2.32
C LEU A 400 -23.10 23.30 1.19
N ALA A 401 -23.21 22.50 0.14
CA ALA A 401 -24.33 22.65 -0.76
C ALA A 401 -25.58 22.34 0.08
N ASP A 402 -26.41 23.35 0.32
CA ASP A 402 -27.62 23.19 1.14
C ASP A 402 -28.42 21.98 0.65
N PRO A 403 -28.75 21.03 1.54
CA PRO A 403 -29.78 20.04 1.23
C PRO A 403 -31.12 20.77 1.20
N ARG A 404 -31.41 21.43 0.08
CA ARG A 404 -32.69 22.13 -0.15
C ARG A 404 -33.81 21.17 0.24
N PRO A 405 -34.72 21.54 1.15
CA PRO A 405 -35.78 20.64 1.56
C PRO A 405 -36.61 20.25 0.34
N PHE A 406 -36.77 18.95 0.11
CA PHE A 406 -37.62 18.41 -0.94
C PHE A 406 -39.06 18.80 -0.65
N HIS A 407 -39.53 19.89 -1.27
CA HIS A 407 -40.91 20.34 -1.18
C HIS A 407 -41.78 19.44 -2.06
N PRO A 408 -42.76 18.68 -1.51
CA PRO A 408 -43.60 17.79 -2.30
C PRO A 408 -44.70 18.59 -3.02
N GLN A 409 -44.34 19.29 -4.10
CA GLN A 409 -45.29 20.00 -4.96
C GLN A 409 -44.94 19.83 -6.45
N LEU A 410 -45.38 18.72 -7.04
CA LEU A 410 -45.56 18.57 -8.50
C LEU A 410 -46.38 17.30 -8.78
N LEU A 411 -47.69 17.36 -8.58
CA LEU A 411 -48.63 16.28 -8.94
C LEU A 411 -49.99 16.83 -9.40
N GLN A 412 -49.97 17.91 -10.20
CA GLN A 412 -51.20 18.51 -10.74
C GLN A 412 -50.96 19.34 -12.02
N ARG A 413 -50.86 18.66 -13.17
CA ARG A 413 -51.36 19.09 -14.50
C ARG A 413 -50.93 18.12 -15.60
N ASP A 414 -51.89 17.31 -16.06
CA ASP A 414 -51.97 16.83 -17.43
C ASP A 414 -53.46 16.62 -17.76
N HIS A 415 -54.14 17.73 -18.05
CA HIS A 415 -55.49 17.69 -18.62
C HIS A 415 -55.36 17.70 -20.15
N LEU A 416 -55.58 16.53 -20.77
CA LEU A 416 -55.82 16.50 -22.21
C LEU A 416 -57.13 17.24 -22.56
N PRO A 417 -57.16 18.02 -23.65
CA PRO A 417 -58.40 18.60 -24.15
C PRO A 417 -59.23 17.50 -24.82
N VAL A 418 -60.40 17.18 -24.23
CA VAL A 418 -61.41 16.34 -24.87
C VAL A 418 -62.37 17.25 -25.63
N HIS A 419 -62.63 16.93 -26.89
CA HIS A 419 -63.57 17.69 -27.74
C HIS A 419 -64.99 17.68 -27.18
N GLU A 420 -65.64 18.84 -27.19
CA GLU A 420 -67.07 18.95 -26.92
C GLU A 420 -67.91 18.39 -28.08
N HIS A 421 -68.92 17.58 -27.75
CA HIS A 421 -70.12 17.40 -28.56
C HIS A 421 -71.35 17.51 -27.64
N PRO A 422 -72.48 18.06 -28.14
CA PRO A 422 -73.46 18.71 -27.27
C PRO A 422 -74.43 17.77 -26.55
N LEU A 423 -75.01 18.32 -25.48
CA LEU A 423 -76.04 17.74 -24.61
C LEU A 423 -77.21 17.10 -25.38
N CYS A 424 -77.64 15.92 -24.94
CA CYS A 424 -78.95 15.35 -25.26
C CYS A 424 -79.74 15.17 -23.94
N SER A 425 -80.86 15.88 -23.80
CA SER A 425 -81.63 15.92 -22.54
C SER A 425 -82.75 14.87 -22.51
N PRO A 426 -83.07 14.25 -21.37
CA PRO A 426 -84.19 13.32 -21.25
C PRO A 426 -85.53 14.08 -21.24
N GLY A 427 -86.24 14.07 -22.38
CA GLY A 427 -87.58 14.64 -22.48
C GLY A 427 -88.65 13.72 -21.88
N GLN A 428 -89.39 14.18 -20.87
CA GLN A 428 -90.46 13.41 -20.22
C GLN A 428 -91.80 14.17 -20.26
N GLY A 429 -92.76 13.64 -21.03
CA GLY A 429 -94.20 13.84 -20.77
C GLY A 429 -94.91 15.04 -21.41
N ARG A 430 -95.55 14.78 -22.56
CA ARG A 430 -96.88 15.27 -23.02
C ARG A 430 -97.44 16.57 -22.40
N GLN A 431 -97.90 17.47 -23.28
CA GLN A 431 -99.35 17.79 -23.36
C GLN A 431 -99.73 18.38 -24.73
N LEU A 432 -100.93 17.98 -25.19
CA LEU A 432 -101.76 18.50 -26.29
C LEU A 432 -101.03 18.95 -27.58
#